data_AF-A0A3C0FY01-F1
#
_entry.id   AF-A0A3C0FY01-F1
#
_cell.length_a   1.000
_cell.length_b   1.000
_cell.length_c   1.000
_cell.angle_alpha   90.00
_cell.angle_beta   90.00
_cell.angle_gamma   90.00
#
_symmetry.space_group_name_H-M   'P 1'
#
loop_
_entity.id
_entity.type
_entity.pdbx_description
1 polymer ?
#
loop_
_entity_poly.entity_id
_entity_poly.type
_entity_poly.pdbx_seq_one_letter_code
_entity_poly.pdbx_strand_id
1 'polypeptide(L)'
;MKKIDKHINDAIENISNDRALALTLLTDLMKSMNASHDHKDLGQIASKYLETLQRSNEQLVKVSALLHKTNPVFAGLTPEDKENIYSLIEEQDTDTNG
;
A
#
# COMPACT_ATOMS: atom_id res chain seq x y z
N MET A 1 -10.44 -10.32 -8.37
CA MET A 1 -9.04 -9.85 -8.28
C MET A 1 -8.71 -8.78 -9.31
N LYS A 2 -8.69 -9.05 -10.63
CA LYS A 2 -8.26 -8.08 -11.67
C LYS A 2 -8.76 -6.62 -11.56
N LYS A 3 -10.00 -6.38 -11.13
CA LYS A 3 -10.52 -5.01 -10.94
C LYS A 3 -9.94 -4.31 -9.70
N ILE A 4 -9.78 -5.03 -8.60
CA ILE A 4 -9.17 -4.50 -7.35
C ILE A 4 -7.70 -4.17 -7.59
N ASP A 5 -6.97 -5.07 -8.25
CA ASP A 5 -5.56 -4.86 -8.57
C ASP A 5 -5.39 -3.63 -9.48
N LYS A 6 -6.28 -3.46 -10.46
CA LYS A 6 -6.34 -2.25 -11.29
C LYS A 6 -6.56 -1.00 -10.45
N HIS A 7 -7.57 -0.98 -9.57
CA HIS A 7 -7.84 0.20 -8.73
C HIS A 7 -6.70 0.54 -7.77
N ILE A 8 -5.99 -0.47 -7.27
CA ILE A 8 -4.80 -0.26 -6.43
C ILE A 8 -3.66 0.35 -7.26
N ASN A 9 -3.42 -0.15 -8.47
CA ASN A 9 -2.41 0.41 -9.37
C ASN A 9 -2.74 1.84 -9.79
N ASP A 10 -3.99 2.11 -10.19
CA ASP A 10 -4.47 3.45 -10.53
C ASP A 10 -4.29 4.41 -9.34
N ALA A 11 -4.56 3.95 -8.11
CA ALA A 11 -4.34 4.75 -6.91
C ALA A 11 -2.86 5.04 -6.65
N ILE A 12 -1.96 4.06 -6.83
CA ILE A 12 -0.51 4.25 -6.67
C ILE A 12 0.02 5.24 -7.72
N GLU A 13 -0.43 5.12 -8.97
CA GLU A 13 -0.05 6.03 -10.05
C GLU A 13 -0.49 7.47 -9.75
N ASN A 14 -1.74 7.66 -9.33
CA ASN A 14 -2.25 8.98 -8.94
C ASN A 14 -1.43 9.58 -7.79
N ILE A 15 -1.15 8.80 -6.76
CA ILE A 15 -0.29 9.23 -5.64
C ILE A 15 1.09 9.65 -6.13
N SER A 16 1.70 8.88 -7.02
CA SER A 16 3.01 9.18 -7.59
C SER A 16 3.00 10.50 -8.38
N ASN A 17 1.97 10.70 -9.21
CA ASN A 17 1.82 11.89 -10.03
C ASN A 17 1.60 13.15 -9.18
N ASP A 18 0.75 13.07 -8.16
CA ASP A 18 0.50 14.16 -7.22
C ASP A 18 1.77 14.57 -6.46
N ARG A 19 2.57 13.58 -6.05
CA ARG A 19 3.87 13.81 -5.38
C ARG A 19 4.88 14.47 -6.29
N ALA A 20 4.99 13.99 -7.54
CA ALA A 20 5.90 14.55 -8.52
C ALA A 20 5.56 16.03 -8.76
N LEU A 21 4.27 16.34 -8.99
CA LEU A 21 3.81 17.71 -9.18
C LEU A 21 4.08 18.58 -7.95
N ALA A 22 3.72 18.11 -6.75
CA ALA A 22 3.95 18.86 -5.51
C ALA A 22 5.44 19.14 -5.27
N LEU A 23 6.32 18.17 -5.56
CA LEU A 23 7.76 18.32 -5.42
C LEU A 23 8.33 19.31 -6.45
N THR A 24 7.89 19.25 -7.70
CA THR A 24 8.27 20.22 -8.73
C THR A 24 7.89 21.63 -8.32
N LEU A 25 6.63 21.84 -7.92
CA LEU A 25 6.13 23.15 -7.50
C LEU A 25 6.86 23.66 -6.24
N LEU A 26 7.12 22.78 -5.27
CA LEU A 26 7.88 23.14 -4.07
C LEU A 26 9.32 23.52 -4.41
N THR A 27 9.97 22.80 -5.33
CA THR A 27 11.33 23.10 -5.78
C THR A 27 11.40 24.47 -6.45
N ASP A 28 10.45 24.78 -7.34
CA ASP A 28 10.42 26.07 -8.05
C ASP A 28 10.06 27.24 -7.11
N LEU A 29 9.18 26.98 -6.14
CA LEU A 29 8.88 27.93 -5.07
C LEU A 29 10.12 28.21 -4.21
N MET A 30 10.87 27.18 -3.80
CA MET A 30 12.10 27.34 -3.01
C MET A 30 13.18 28.13 -3.77
N LYS A 31 13.34 27.92 -5.08
CA LYS A 31 14.23 28.75 -5.92
C LYS A 31 13.82 30.23 -5.89
N SER A 32 12.51 30.48 -5.97
CA SER A 32 11.95 31.85 -5.93
C SER A 32 12.12 32.49 -4.55
N MET A 33 11.96 31.72 -3.48
CA MET A 33 12.20 32.16 -2.10
C MET A 33 13.67 32.52 -1.85
N ASN A 34 14.62 31.80 -2.44
CA ASN A 34 16.04 32.14 -2.29
C ASN A 34 16.42 33.46 -2.98
N ALA A 35 15.59 33.94 -3.92
CA ALA A 35 15.81 35.18 -4.66
C ALA A 35 15.06 36.39 -4.08
N SER A 36 14.09 36.21 -3.17
CA SER A 36 13.27 37.27 -2.59
C SER A 36 13.31 37.27 -1.06
N HIS A 37 13.16 38.43 -0.42
CA HIS A 37 13.12 38.56 1.04
C HIS A 37 11.74 38.30 1.65
N ASP A 38 10.74 37.91 0.84
CA ASP A 38 9.34 37.81 1.26
C ASP A 38 8.92 36.36 1.51
N HIS A 39 9.35 35.83 2.65
CA HIS A 39 9.16 34.42 3.02
C HIS A 39 7.77 34.09 3.57
N LYS A 40 6.95 35.10 3.92
CA LYS A 40 5.69 34.88 4.63
C LYS A 40 4.62 34.25 3.74
N ASP A 41 4.39 34.84 2.57
CA ASP A 41 3.37 34.35 1.63
C ASP A 41 3.84 33.07 0.92
N LEU A 42 5.13 33.00 0.57
CA LEU A 42 5.73 31.82 -0.05
C LEU A 42 5.78 30.64 0.93
N GLY A 43 5.99 30.88 2.23
CA GLY A 43 5.94 29.86 3.27
C GLY A 43 4.55 29.20 3.39
N GLN A 44 3.47 29.97 3.25
CA GLN A 44 2.12 29.42 3.28
C GLN A 44 1.84 28.53 2.06
N ILE A 45 2.35 28.90 0.88
CA ILE A 45 2.23 28.08 -0.33
C ILE A 45 3.05 26.80 -0.19
N ALA A 46 4.29 26.89 0.31
CA ALA A 46 5.15 25.73 0.57
C ALA A 46 4.50 24.74 1.52
N SER A 47 3.84 25.24 2.58
CA SER A 47 3.09 24.41 3.53
C SER A 47 1.99 23.58 2.86
N LYS A 48 1.31 24.12 1.84
CA LYS A 48 0.27 23.37 1.11
C LYS A 48 0.87 22.23 0.29
N TYR A 49 2.03 22.46 -0.35
CA TYR A 49 2.72 21.40 -1.08
C TYR A 49 3.24 20.30 -0.14
N LEU A 50 3.78 20.68 1.03
CA LEU A 50 4.16 19.73 2.08
C LEU A 50 2.96 18.95 2.62
N GLU A 51 1.80 19.59 2.79
CA GLU A 51 0.56 18.91 3.18
C GLU A 51 0.11 17.88 2.13
N THR A 52 0.17 18.21 0.84
CA THR A 52 -0.10 17.27 -0.24
C THR A 52 0.84 16.07 -0.16
N LEU A 53 2.14 16.30 0.08
CA LEU A 53 3.11 15.22 0.26
C LEU A 53 2.80 14.37 1.50
N GLN A 54 2.42 14.98 2.63
CA GLN A 54 2.01 14.23 3.83
C GLN A 54 0.77 13.36 3.57
N ARG A 55 -0.27 13.95 2.95
CA ARG A 55 -1.51 13.23 2.58
C ARG A 55 -1.21 12.06 1.64
N SER A 56 -0.27 12.24 0.72
CA SER A 56 0.19 11.16 -0.18
C SER A 56 0.86 10.01 0.59
N ASN A 57 1.61 10.30 1.65
CA ASN A 57 2.21 9.27 2.50
C ASN A 57 1.12 8.49 3.26
N GLU A 58 0.10 9.18 3.79
CA GLU A 58 -1.03 8.52 4.45
C GLU A 58 -1.81 7.61 3.48
N GLN A 59 -1.96 8.02 2.23
CA GLN A 59 -2.59 7.20 1.19
C GLN A 59 -1.76 5.95 0.86
N LEU A 60 -0.43 6.07 0.74
CA LEU A 60 0.45 4.90 0.53
C LEU A 60 0.35 3.89 1.68
N VAL A 61 0.32 4.37 2.92
CA VAL A 61 0.13 3.49 4.10
C VAL A 61 -1.20 2.76 4.01
N LYS A 62 -2.29 3.44 3.63
CA LYS A 62 -3.62 2.83 3.45
C LYS A 62 -3.62 1.78 2.33
N VAL A 63 -3.01 2.09 1.19
CA VAL A 63 -2.88 1.15 0.06
C VAL A 63 -2.05 -0.07 0.48
N SER A 64 -0.93 0.13 1.17
CA SER A 64 -0.09 -0.95 1.68
C SER A 64 -0.85 -1.84 2.67
N ALA A 65 -1.67 -1.26 3.54
CA ALA A 65 -2.51 -2.02 4.47
C ALA A 65 -3.59 -2.84 3.75
N LEU A 66 -4.18 -2.30 2.67
CA LEU A 66 -5.12 -3.04 1.83
C LEU A 66 -4.43 -4.21 1.12
N LEU A 67 -3.25 -3.99 0.52
CA LEU A 67 -2.46 -5.04 -0.12
C LEU A 67 -2.08 -6.17 0.84
N HIS A 68 -1.68 -5.82 2.07
CA HIS A 68 -1.39 -6.80 3.11
C HIS A 68 -2.63 -7.62 3.51
N LYS A 69 -3.83 -7.00 3.53
CA LYS A 69 -5.09 -7.72 3.81
C LYS A 69 -5.55 -8.61 2.66
N THR A 70 -5.27 -8.23 1.41
CA THR A 70 -5.66 -9.02 0.23
C THR A 70 -4.76 -10.23 -0.01
N ASN A 71 -3.59 -10.28 0.61
CA ASN A 71 -2.82 -11.52 0.74
C ASN A 71 -3.43 -12.33 1.88
N PRO A 72 -4.24 -13.38 1.62
CA PRO A 72 -4.63 -14.26 2.70
C PRO A 72 -3.34 -14.88 3.25
N VAL A 73 -3.02 -14.56 4.51
CA VAL A 73 -2.23 -15.48 5.33
C VAL A 73 -3.04 -16.76 5.30
N PHE A 74 -2.54 -17.74 4.58
CA PHE A 74 -3.14 -19.05 4.45
C PHE A 74 -3.45 -19.59 5.86
N ALA A 75 -4.72 -19.63 6.24
CA ALA A 75 -5.19 -19.99 7.57
C ALA A 75 -6.03 -21.28 7.57
N GLY A 76 -6.04 -22.02 6.45
CA GLY A 76 -6.76 -23.28 6.29
C GLY A 76 -5.82 -24.41 5.90
N LEU A 77 -6.34 -25.63 5.83
CA LEU A 77 -5.62 -26.78 5.28
C LEU A 77 -5.75 -26.77 3.74
N THR A 78 -4.65 -27.05 3.03
CA THR A 78 -4.68 -27.19 1.57
C THR A 78 -5.49 -28.45 1.23
N PRO A 79 -5.96 -28.60 -0.02
CA PRO A 79 -6.55 -29.87 -0.46
C PRO A 79 -5.62 -31.06 -0.19
N GLU A 80 -4.31 -30.88 -0.38
CA GLU A 80 -3.27 -31.88 -0.10
C GLU A 80 -3.13 -32.15 1.41
N ASP A 81 -3.16 -31.13 2.26
CA ASP A 81 -3.15 -31.31 3.72
C ASP A 81 -4.40 -32.09 4.18
N LYS A 82 -5.56 -31.84 3.57
CA LYS A 82 -6.78 -32.59 3.88
C LYS A 82 -6.66 -34.05 3.47
N GLU A 83 -6.15 -34.32 2.27
CA GLU A 83 -5.96 -35.68 1.76
C GLU A 83 -4.96 -36.45 2.62
N ASN A 84 -3.85 -35.83 3.00
CA ASN A 84 -2.88 -36.41 3.94
C ASN A 84 -3.49 -36.70 5.32
N ILE A 85 -4.35 -35.82 5.83
CA ILE A 85 -5.07 -36.04 7.11
C ILE A 85 -6.07 -37.20 6.98
N TYR A 86 -6.80 -37.32 5.87
CA TYR A 86 -7.70 -38.45 5.63
C TYR A 86 -6.94 -39.78 5.61
N SER A 87 -5.82 -39.85 4.89
CA SER A 87 -4.97 -41.04 4.85
C SER A 87 -4.43 -41.43 6.23
N LEU A 88 -4.00 -40.45 7.04
CA LEU A 88 -3.50 -40.71 8.39
C LEU A 88 -4.57 -41.29 9.34
N ILE A 89 -5.82 -40.84 9.18
CA ILE A 89 -6.96 -41.33 9.98
C ILE A 89 -7.32 -42.76 9.54
N GLU A 90 -7.34 -43.03 8.23
CA GLU A 90 -7.61 -44.36 7.70
C GLU A 90 -6.56 -45.38 8.15
N GLU A 91 -5.27 -45.01 8.15
CA GLU A 91 -4.20 -45.87 8.65
C GLU A 91 -4.38 -46.20 10.16
N GLN A 92 -4.73 -45.22 10.98
CA GLN A 92 -4.98 -45.44 12.42
C GLN A 92 -6.19 -46.33 12.69
N ASP A 93 -7.29 -46.17 11.95
CA ASP A 93 -8.47 -47.03 12.09
C ASP A 93 -8.20 -48.49 11.66
N THR A 94 -7.27 -48.70 10.73
CA THR A 94 -6.86 -50.05 10.31
C THR A 94 -5.96 -50.75 11.33
N ASP A 95 -5.08 -50.01 12.01
CA ASP A 95 -4.18 -50.58 13.03
C ASP A 95 -4.88 -50.88 14.37
N THR A 96 -6.02 -50.24 14.66
CA THR A 96 -6.75 -50.43 15.93
C THR A 96 -7.76 -51.59 15.87
N ASN A 97 -8.00 -52.18 14.69
CA ASN A 97 -8.94 -53.29 14.45
C ASN A 97 -8.26 -54.64 14.09
N GLY A 98 -6.92 -54.73 14.21
CA GLY A 98 -6.14 -55.98 14.05
C GLY A 98 -5.63 -56.52 15.37
#